data_AF-A0AAV1I4Q6-F1
#
_entry.id   AF-A0AAV1I4Q6-F1
#
_cell.length_a   1.000
_cell.length_b   1.000
_cell.length_c   1.000
_cell.angle_alpha   90.00
_cell.angle_beta   90.00
_cell.angle_gamma   90.00
#
_symmetry.space_group_name_H-M   'P 1'
#
loop_
_entity.id
_entity.type
_entity.pdbx_description
1 polymer ?
#
loop_
_entity_poly.entity_id
_entity_poly.type
_entity_poly.pdbx_seq_one_letter_code
_entity_poly.pdbx_strand_id
1 'polypeptide(L)'
;MLFIAQGRRRRKPNAVLKKALQSSPRFTDAHLSAAEHIRVAEMYHYGRHEVVQDTARAMHHYREALAGGESRANMHVGILLYESSGPADECVACLLRAVGAGHHAALLHLGRVYEFGMIPRHHSDRLIAREIYRIASLSPDADVAREARTRGADIMASGASDEWVKGAAPLPPTVLTELRRVWNPEGTIPGPAQNEFRHRNAVHHRPRAPPRRRFNILAEQPVDIEAMVFQAPEMRIRNDSQNVHDSTVMAGTNAALRKLADKGYSTDGDTKATVVEMINASSLDSAGKENALRVLQSLGNDEHSRYGKSEQDALALVCARIEDPVNTENRAVLSDMLAQNLADNVVDGMIMCSSGKINRLTQTLQVLDADQTLVDIKPKWAVREEIADNASKVRDDVLGGLTDEERKGYDDDTDTTAAGRMRDALTQQCRKSYVEAGILSEEQLEAELSPFLTEF
;
A
#
# COMPACT_ATOMS: atom_id res chain seq x y z
N MET A 1 37.93 -21.18 -33.68
CA MET A 1 37.68 -21.86 -32.40
C MET A 1 36.92 -20.91 -31.49
N LEU A 2 35.61 -21.13 -31.39
CA LEU A 2 34.68 -20.36 -30.55
C LEU A 2 34.91 -20.72 -29.07
N PHE A 3 35.17 -19.74 -28.22
CA PHE A 3 35.01 -19.85 -26.77
C PHE A 3 33.66 -19.23 -26.39
N ILE A 4 32.69 -20.08 -26.04
CA ILE A 4 31.40 -19.66 -25.49
C ILE A 4 31.58 -19.45 -23.99
N ALA A 5 31.61 -18.19 -23.57
CA ALA A 5 31.45 -17.80 -22.18
C ALA A 5 29.97 -17.96 -21.78
N GLN A 6 29.63 -19.05 -21.10
CA GLN A 6 28.33 -19.18 -20.44
C GLN A 6 28.29 -18.33 -19.17
N GLY A 7 27.91 -17.06 -19.34
CA GLY A 7 27.45 -16.24 -18.23
C GLY A 7 26.16 -16.83 -17.64
N ARG A 8 26.26 -17.56 -16.53
CA ARG A 8 25.09 -17.93 -15.72
C ARG A 8 24.45 -16.65 -15.20
N ARG A 9 23.42 -16.16 -15.89
CA ARG A 9 22.52 -15.11 -15.36
C ARG A 9 22.05 -15.58 -13.97
N ARG A 10 22.52 -14.92 -12.89
CA ARG A 10 22.00 -15.14 -11.55
C ARG A 10 20.48 -14.92 -11.61
N ARG A 11 19.70 -15.99 -11.43
CA ARG A 11 18.24 -15.87 -11.36
C ARG A 11 17.92 -14.98 -10.16
N LYS A 12 17.05 -13.98 -10.36
CA LYS A 12 16.62 -13.09 -9.28
C LYS A 12 16.07 -13.91 -8.11
N PRO A 13 16.36 -13.58 -6.84
CA PRO A 13 15.99 -14.38 -5.67
C PRO A 13 14.50 -14.80 -5.66
N ASN A 14 13.61 -13.90 -6.06
CA ASN A 14 12.17 -14.14 -6.09
C ASN A 14 11.75 -15.20 -7.13
N ALA A 15 12.47 -15.33 -8.26
CA ALA A 15 12.21 -16.36 -9.26
C ALA A 15 12.64 -17.76 -8.79
N VAL A 16 13.63 -17.83 -7.89
CA VAL A 16 14.06 -19.09 -7.26
C VAL A 16 13.06 -19.50 -6.19
N LEU A 17 12.63 -18.57 -5.34
CA LEU A 17 11.59 -18.78 -4.32
C LEU A 17 10.24 -19.18 -4.95
N LYS A 18 9.79 -18.50 -6.00
CA LYS A 18 8.59 -18.88 -6.77
C LYS A 18 8.68 -20.33 -7.25
N LYS A 19 9.78 -20.70 -7.90
CA LYS A 19 9.96 -22.06 -8.41
C LYS A 19 9.95 -23.07 -7.25
N ALA A 20 10.56 -22.75 -6.12
CA ALA A 20 10.57 -23.63 -4.95
C ALA A 20 9.17 -23.84 -4.36
N LEU A 21 8.35 -22.78 -4.27
CA LEU A 21 6.95 -22.84 -3.83
C LEU A 21 6.05 -23.64 -4.79
N GLN A 22 6.24 -23.49 -6.10
CA GLN A 22 5.39 -24.13 -7.12
C GLN A 22 5.79 -25.59 -7.45
N SER A 23 7.06 -25.96 -7.31
CA SER A 23 7.58 -27.25 -7.80
C SER A 23 7.78 -28.33 -6.73
N SER A 24 7.55 -28.04 -5.45
CA SER A 24 7.83 -28.98 -4.37
C SER A 24 6.68 -29.07 -3.36
N PRO A 25 5.91 -30.17 -3.33
CA PRO A 25 5.01 -30.48 -2.22
C PRO A 25 5.75 -30.81 -0.90
N ARG A 26 7.09 -30.73 -0.90
CA ARG A 26 7.99 -30.85 0.26
C ARG A 26 8.76 -29.57 0.57
N PHE A 27 8.39 -28.42 0.00
CA PHE A 27 8.95 -27.15 0.47
C PHE A 27 8.41 -26.90 1.88
N THR A 28 9.17 -27.31 2.88
CA THR A 28 8.82 -27.15 4.29
C THR A 28 9.34 -25.80 4.77
N ASP A 29 8.50 -25.07 5.53
CA ASP A 29 8.84 -23.78 6.16
C ASP A 29 10.17 -23.81 6.93
N ALA A 30 10.59 -24.99 7.38
CA ALA A 30 11.80 -25.26 8.16
C ALA A 30 13.14 -24.82 7.53
N HIS A 31 13.18 -24.39 6.27
CA HIS A 31 14.41 -23.93 5.60
C HIS A 31 14.44 -22.44 5.27
N LEU A 32 13.35 -21.71 5.54
CA LEU A 32 13.30 -20.28 5.28
C LEU A 32 13.98 -19.51 6.42
N SER A 33 14.83 -18.55 6.07
CA SER A 33 15.26 -17.52 7.01
C SER A 33 14.10 -16.58 7.34
N ALA A 34 14.19 -15.87 8.46
CA ALA A 34 13.17 -14.88 8.87
C ALA A 34 12.90 -13.81 7.78
N ALA A 35 13.94 -13.39 7.05
CA ALA A 35 13.82 -12.46 5.93
C ALA A 35 13.16 -13.08 4.69
N GLU A 36 13.33 -14.39 4.45
CA GLU A 36 12.65 -15.08 3.36
C GLU A 36 11.18 -15.34 3.69
N HIS A 37 10.84 -15.56 4.96
CA HIS A 37 9.46 -15.61 5.42
C HIS A 37 8.70 -14.32 5.09
N ILE A 38 9.30 -13.13 5.29
CA ILE A 38 8.69 -11.86 4.85
C ILE A 38 8.40 -11.88 3.35
N ARG A 39 9.36 -12.29 2.51
CA ARG A 39 9.17 -12.29 1.06
C ARG A 39 8.05 -13.24 0.62
N VAL A 40 7.97 -14.42 1.23
CA VAL A 40 6.90 -15.38 0.94
C VAL A 40 5.56 -14.84 1.44
N ALA A 41 5.53 -14.23 2.62
CA ALA A 41 4.35 -13.57 3.16
C ALA A 41 3.85 -12.47 2.24
N GLU A 42 4.73 -11.61 1.71
CA GLU A 42 4.38 -10.56 0.74
C GLU A 42 3.82 -11.14 -0.57
N MET A 43 4.34 -12.27 -1.05
CA MET A 43 3.80 -12.94 -2.24
C MET A 43 2.34 -13.35 -2.03
N TYR A 44 2.02 -13.94 -0.87
CA TYR A 44 0.65 -14.31 -0.51
C TYR A 44 -0.21 -13.10 -0.15
N HIS A 45 0.34 -12.09 0.55
CA HIS A 45 -0.38 -10.89 0.97
C HIS A 45 -0.89 -10.10 -0.24
N TYR A 46 -0.02 -9.98 -1.25
CA TYR A 46 -0.26 -9.14 -2.42
C TYR A 46 -0.59 -9.93 -3.70
N GLY A 47 -0.67 -11.26 -3.63
CA GLY A 47 -0.93 -12.10 -4.80
C GLY A 47 0.09 -11.92 -5.94
N ARG A 48 1.38 -11.81 -5.60
CA ARG A 48 2.45 -11.50 -6.58
C ARG A 48 3.03 -12.74 -7.23
N HIS A 49 3.63 -12.55 -8.40
CA HIS A 49 4.39 -13.58 -9.11
C HIS A 49 3.57 -14.85 -9.44
N GLU A 50 2.29 -14.69 -9.77
CA GLU A 50 1.32 -15.78 -10.04
C GLU A 50 1.00 -16.63 -8.79
N VAL A 51 1.22 -16.09 -7.59
CA VAL A 51 0.69 -16.64 -6.35
C VAL A 51 -0.67 -16.01 -6.12
N VAL A 52 -1.70 -16.81 -5.81
CA VAL A 52 -3.02 -16.30 -5.45
C VAL A 52 -2.94 -15.64 -4.08
N GLN A 53 -3.61 -14.50 -3.91
CA GLN A 53 -3.68 -13.81 -2.63
C GLN A 53 -4.26 -14.75 -1.56
N ASP A 54 -3.58 -14.87 -0.41
CA ASP A 54 -3.98 -15.70 0.72
C ASP A 54 -3.53 -15.03 2.02
N THR A 55 -4.47 -14.33 2.67
CA THR A 55 -4.20 -13.56 3.90
C THR A 55 -3.81 -14.46 5.06
N ALA A 56 -4.35 -15.67 5.16
CA ALA A 56 -4.05 -16.60 6.23
C ALA A 56 -2.60 -17.11 6.13
N ARG A 57 -2.16 -17.48 4.91
CA ARG A 57 -0.76 -17.87 4.68
C ARG A 57 0.20 -16.71 4.83
N ALA A 58 -0.19 -15.51 4.40
CA ALA A 58 0.59 -14.30 4.63
C ALA A 58 0.82 -14.07 6.12
N MET A 59 -0.26 -14.11 6.92
CA MET A 59 -0.18 -13.95 8.38
C MET A 59 0.71 -15.01 9.03
N HIS A 60 0.56 -16.27 8.64
CA HIS A 60 1.41 -17.37 9.12
C HIS A 60 2.89 -17.05 8.90
N HIS A 61 3.29 -16.72 7.68
CA HIS A 61 4.69 -16.43 7.37
C HIS A 61 5.21 -15.14 8.04
N TYR A 62 4.40 -14.09 8.18
CA TYR A 62 4.82 -12.91 8.95
C TYR A 62 5.05 -13.26 10.43
N ARG A 63 4.23 -14.12 11.02
CA ARG A 63 4.43 -14.60 12.40
C ARG A 63 5.66 -15.49 12.54
N GLU A 64 5.97 -16.32 11.55
CA GLU A 64 7.23 -17.08 11.52
C GLU A 64 8.45 -16.15 11.42
N ALA A 65 8.38 -15.08 10.63
CA ALA A 65 9.44 -14.07 10.58
C ALA A 65 9.67 -13.40 11.94
N LEU A 66 8.59 -13.07 12.66
CA LEU A 66 8.67 -12.54 14.04
C LEU A 66 9.30 -13.54 15.01
N ALA A 67 8.91 -14.82 14.93
CA ALA A 67 9.50 -15.89 15.74
C ALA A 67 11.00 -16.06 15.45
N GLY A 68 11.42 -15.83 14.21
CA GLY A 68 12.81 -15.78 13.79
C GLY A 68 13.56 -14.49 14.14
N GLY A 69 12.94 -13.55 14.87
CA GLY A 69 13.55 -12.31 15.36
C GLY A 69 13.56 -11.14 14.36
N GLU A 70 12.84 -11.25 13.24
CA GLU A 70 12.76 -10.18 12.24
C GLU A 70 11.68 -9.15 12.62
N SER A 71 12.10 -8.08 13.30
CA SER A 71 11.20 -7.04 13.81
C SER A 71 10.41 -6.31 12.73
N ARG A 72 10.91 -6.26 11.48
CA ARG A 72 10.20 -5.68 10.31
C ARG A 72 8.83 -6.29 10.08
N ALA A 73 8.68 -7.58 10.40
CA ALA A 73 7.42 -8.27 10.21
C ALA A 73 6.29 -7.68 11.07
N ASN A 74 6.58 -6.96 12.16
CA ASN A 74 5.54 -6.29 12.96
C ASN A 74 4.76 -5.26 12.13
N MET A 75 5.43 -4.53 11.23
CA MET A 75 4.76 -3.57 10.37
C MET A 75 3.75 -4.28 9.47
N HIS A 76 4.17 -5.38 8.84
CA HIS A 76 3.33 -6.14 7.93
C HIS A 76 2.17 -6.85 8.63
N VAL A 77 2.38 -7.38 9.84
CA VAL A 77 1.28 -7.93 10.65
C VAL A 77 0.26 -6.85 10.97
N GLY A 78 0.70 -5.67 11.41
CA GLY A 78 -0.19 -4.54 11.69
C GLY A 78 -1.00 -4.12 10.47
N ILE A 79 -0.35 -3.99 9.30
CA ILE A 79 -1.02 -3.68 8.03
C ILE A 79 -2.06 -4.75 7.68
N LEU A 80 -1.68 -6.03 7.74
CA LEU A 80 -2.57 -7.12 7.38
C LEU A 80 -3.78 -7.19 8.31
N LEU A 81 -3.58 -6.96 9.62
CA LEU A 81 -4.68 -6.87 10.59
C LEU A 81 -5.59 -5.67 10.30
N TYR A 82 -5.04 -4.52 9.94
CA TYR A 82 -5.83 -3.36 9.53
C TYR A 82 -6.67 -3.67 8.28
N GLU A 83 -6.02 -4.17 7.23
CA GLU A 83 -6.68 -4.49 5.95
C GLU A 83 -7.73 -5.59 6.10
N SER A 84 -7.51 -6.59 6.97
CA SER A 84 -8.43 -7.69 7.20
C SER A 84 -9.47 -7.41 8.28
N SER A 85 -9.51 -6.20 8.86
CA SER A 85 -10.37 -5.86 10.00
C SER A 85 -10.20 -6.84 11.19
N GLY A 86 -8.95 -7.21 11.47
CA GLY A 86 -8.56 -8.06 12.59
C GLY A 86 -8.59 -7.33 13.94
N PRO A 87 -8.11 -7.97 15.03
CA PRO A 87 -8.15 -7.36 16.37
C PRO A 87 -7.38 -6.03 16.45
N ALA A 88 -8.07 -4.95 16.82
CA ALA A 88 -7.51 -3.60 16.83
C ALA A 88 -6.33 -3.44 17.80
N ASP A 89 -6.41 -4.03 19.00
CA ASP A 89 -5.34 -3.98 19.98
C ASP A 89 -4.05 -4.64 19.47
N GLU A 90 -4.16 -5.78 18.77
CA GLU A 90 -3.01 -6.46 18.17
C GLU A 90 -2.43 -5.62 17.02
N CYS A 91 -3.28 -5.02 16.18
CA CYS A 91 -2.89 -4.13 15.11
C CYS A 91 -2.06 -2.94 15.64
N VAL A 92 -2.58 -2.19 16.61
CA VAL A 92 -1.92 -1.04 17.23
C VAL A 92 -0.60 -1.47 17.90
N ALA A 93 -0.60 -2.58 18.64
CA ALA A 93 0.61 -3.06 19.31
C ALA A 93 1.70 -3.50 18.32
N CYS A 94 1.33 -4.13 17.20
CA CYS A 94 2.26 -4.45 16.11
C CYS A 94 2.85 -3.19 15.48
N LEU A 95 2.02 -2.21 15.15
CA LEU A 95 2.49 -0.95 14.55
C LEU A 95 3.41 -0.17 15.49
N LEU A 96 3.08 -0.05 16.78
CA LEU A 96 3.95 0.59 17.78
C LEU A 96 5.31 -0.12 17.93
N ARG A 97 5.33 -1.46 17.91
CA ARG A 97 6.59 -2.23 17.91
C ARG A 97 7.43 -1.96 16.66
N ALA A 98 6.80 -1.83 15.50
CA ALA A 98 7.48 -1.47 14.26
C ALA A 98 8.09 -0.07 14.32
N VAL A 99 7.36 0.91 14.88
CA VAL A 99 7.88 2.26 15.12
C VAL A 99 9.11 2.23 16.03
N GLY A 100 9.06 1.48 17.15
CA GLY A 100 10.19 1.31 18.06
C GLY A 100 11.42 0.63 17.46
N ALA A 101 11.23 -0.14 16.39
CA ALA A 101 12.31 -0.74 15.60
C ALA A 101 12.86 0.18 14.50
N GLY A 102 12.35 1.42 14.38
CA GLY A 102 12.76 2.39 13.37
C GLY A 102 12.02 2.28 12.04
N HIS A 103 10.88 1.59 11.98
CA HIS A 103 10.05 1.53 10.76
C HIS A 103 9.05 2.69 10.74
N HIS A 104 9.47 3.81 10.18
CA HIS A 104 8.74 5.07 10.21
C HIS A 104 7.41 5.00 9.44
N ALA A 105 7.32 4.19 8.38
CA ALA A 105 6.08 3.95 7.65
C ALA A 105 4.95 3.36 8.51
N ALA A 106 5.27 2.67 9.61
CA ALA A 106 4.26 2.17 10.55
C ALA A 106 3.44 3.29 11.20
N LEU A 107 3.97 4.52 11.28
CA LEU A 107 3.22 5.68 11.76
C LEU A 107 2.07 6.07 10.83
N LEU A 108 2.25 5.95 9.51
CA LEU A 108 1.18 6.28 8.56
C LEU A 108 0.01 5.32 8.76
N HIS A 109 0.30 4.04 8.92
CA HIS A 109 -0.71 3.01 9.20
C HIS A 109 -1.34 3.19 10.58
N LEU A 110 -0.55 3.56 11.60
CA LEU A 110 -1.09 3.87 12.92
C LEU A 110 -2.03 5.08 12.83
N GLY A 111 -1.66 6.13 12.10
CA GLY A 111 -2.53 7.26 11.83
C GLY A 111 -3.83 6.84 11.14
N ARG A 112 -3.78 5.94 10.15
CA ARG A 112 -4.95 5.45 9.41
C ARG A 112 -5.91 4.66 10.29
N VAL A 113 -5.37 3.83 11.19
CA VAL A 113 -6.15 3.09 12.20
C VAL A 113 -7.02 4.05 13.00
N TYR A 114 -6.47 5.19 13.42
CA TYR A 114 -7.24 6.21 14.14
C TYR A 114 -8.07 7.11 13.22
N GLU A 115 -7.63 7.41 11.99
CA GLU A 115 -8.36 8.29 11.08
C GLU A 115 -9.68 7.67 10.62
N PHE A 116 -9.68 6.38 10.30
CA PHE A 116 -10.85 5.68 9.77
C PHE A 116 -11.56 4.82 10.83
N GLY A 117 -10.90 4.56 11.97
CA GLY A 117 -11.34 3.52 12.90
C GLY A 117 -11.09 2.12 12.33
N MET A 118 -11.11 1.10 13.19
CA MET A 118 -10.96 -0.30 12.74
C MET A 118 -12.27 -1.06 12.60
N ILE A 119 -13.35 -0.61 13.23
CA ILE A 119 -14.71 -1.19 13.15
C ILE A 119 -15.74 -0.15 13.61
N PRO A 120 -17.04 -0.38 13.48
CA PRO A 120 -18.01 0.55 14.03
C PRO A 120 -18.00 0.68 15.55
N ARG A 121 -17.45 -0.24 16.37
CA ARG A 121 -17.19 0.02 17.81
C ARG A 121 -15.85 0.68 18.11
N HIS A 122 -14.88 0.56 17.20
CA HIS A 122 -13.55 1.17 17.28
C HIS A 122 -13.55 2.37 16.34
N HIS A 123 -14.11 3.47 16.84
CA HIS A 123 -14.34 4.68 16.09
C HIS A 123 -13.08 5.35 15.61
N SER A 124 -13.25 6.20 14.59
CA SER A 124 -12.22 7.17 14.25
C SER A 124 -11.96 8.12 15.42
N ASP A 125 -10.70 8.49 15.61
CA ASP A 125 -10.25 9.61 16.43
C ASP A 125 -9.30 10.45 15.59
N ARG A 126 -9.88 11.44 14.91
CA ARG A 126 -9.14 12.34 14.01
C ARG A 126 -8.14 13.22 14.76
N LEU A 127 -8.32 13.45 16.07
CA LEU A 127 -7.38 14.24 16.87
C LEU A 127 -6.11 13.43 17.17
N ILE A 128 -6.27 12.17 17.58
CA ILE A 128 -5.14 11.24 17.74
C ILE A 128 -4.46 11.00 16.40
N ALA A 129 -5.23 10.75 15.32
CA ALA A 129 -4.68 10.58 13.97
C ALA A 129 -3.86 11.80 13.54
N ARG A 130 -4.38 13.02 13.74
CA ARG A 130 -3.66 14.27 13.46
C ARG A 130 -2.35 14.36 14.24
N GLU A 131 -2.35 14.04 15.53
CA GLU A 131 -1.12 14.08 16.33
C GLU A 131 -0.11 13.02 15.87
N ILE A 132 -0.57 11.82 15.49
CA ILE A 132 0.29 10.78 14.89
C ILE A 132 0.87 11.27 13.56
N TYR A 133 0.07 11.87 12.68
CA TYR A 133 0.56 12.44 11.43
C TYR A 133 1.51 13.62 11.64
N ARG A 134 1.28 14.44 12.67
CA ARG A 134 2.23 15.49 13.06
C ARG A 134 3.57 14.88 13.45
N ILE A 135 3.58 13.80 14.25
CA ILE A 135 4.80 13.07 14.60
C ILE A 135 5.45 12.47 13.34
N ALA A 136 4.66 11.84 12.46
CA ALA A 136 5.15 11.23 11.23
C ALA A 136 5.72 12.23 10.22
N SER A 137 5.23 13.48 10.23
CA SER A 137 5.76 14.57 9.41
C SER A 137 7.22 14.93 9.74
N LEU A 138 7.71 14.54 10.92
CA LEU A 138 9.08 14.72 11.39
C LEU A 138 9.99 13.53 11.03
N SER A 139 9.47 12.54 10.31
CA SER A 139 10.24 11.39 9.86
C SER A 139 11.42 11.83 8.96
N PRO A 140 12.62 11.25 9.12
CA PRO A 140 13.72 11.41 8.15
C PRO A 140 13.39 10.80 6.78
N ASP A 141 12.43 9.87 6.70
CA ASP A 141 11.90 9.38 5.43
C ASP A 141 11.00 10.46 4.79
N ALA A 142 11.44 11.02 3.67
CA ALA A 142 10.78 12.13 2.99
C ALA A 142 9.39 11.77 2.45
N ASP A 143 9.16 10.52 2.05
CA ASP A 143 7.87 10.05 1.55
C ASP A 143 6.87 9.92 2.70
N VAL A 144 7.30 9.31 3.81
CA VAL A 144 6.50 9.25 5.04
C VAL A 144 6.16 10.66 5.52
N ALA A 145 7.15 11.54 5.58
CA ALA A 145 6.95 12.89 6.06
C ALA A 145 5.99 13.69 5.17
N ARG A 146 6.07 13.51 3.84
CA ARG A 146 5.19 14.16 2.87
C ARG A 146 3.77 13.67 2.98
N GLU A 147 3.55 12.34 2.96
CA GLU A 147 2.21 11.77 3.09
C GLU A 147 1.54 12.17 4.41
N ALA A 148 2.30 12.14 5.51
CA ALA A 148 1.80 12.56 6.82
C ALA A 148 1.38 14.04 6.84
N ARG A 149 2.12 14.94 6.19
CA ARG A 149 1.72 16.36 6.07
C ARG A 149 0.41 16.51 5.31
N THR A 150 0.25 15.79 4.19
CA THR A 150 -0.97 15.82 3.40
C THR A 150 -2.16 15.34 4.24
N ARG A 151 -2.08 14.14 4.83
CA ARG A 151 -3.18 13.61 5.66
C ARG A 151 -3.50 14.48 6.87
N GLY A 152 -2.47 15.00 7.55
CA GLY A 152 -2.67 15.95 8.64
C GLY A 152 -3.38 17.23 8.20
N ALA A 153 -3.09 17.74 7.00
CA ALA A 153 -3.78 18.91 6.43
C ALA A 153 -5.23 18.59 6.02
N ASP A 154 -5.48 17.41 5.46
CA ASP A 154 -6.81 16.96 5.06
C ASP A 154 -7.76 16.85 6.27
N ILE A 155 -7.26 16.30 7.39
CA ILE A 155 -8.03 16.25 8.64
C ILE A 155 -8.40 17.67 9.11
N MET A 156 -7.46 18.63 9.05
CA MET A 156 -7.73 20.03 9.42
C MET A 156 -8.74 20.70 8.49
N ALA A 157 -8.64 20.44 7.18
CA ALA A 157 -9.56 20.97 6.18
C ALA A 157 -10.99 20.42 6.34
N SER A 158 -11.13 19.20 6.87
CA SER A 158 -12.42 18.57 7.11
C SER A 158 -13.26 19.21 8.23
N GLY A 159 -12.71 20.22 8.92
CA GLY A 159 -13.43 20.91 10.00
C GLY A 159 -13.55 20.10 11.29
N ALA A 160 -12.73 19.05 11.47
CA ALA A 160 -12.59 18.37 12.74
C ALA A 160 -12.15 19.39 13.81
N SER A 161 -13.12 19.85 14.62
CA SER A 161 -12.86 20.79 15.69
C SER A 161 -11.99 20.12 16.75
N ASP A 162 -11.20 20.90 17.49
CA ASP A 162 -10.43 20.41 18.65
C ASP A 162 -11.33 19.89 19.80
N GLU A 163 -12.65 19.81 19.61
CA GLU A 163 -13.59 19.25 20.58
C GLU A 163 -13.66 17.73 20.43
N TRP A 164 -13.25 17.05 21.50
CA TRP A 164 -13.49 15.62 21.68
C TRP A 164 -14.98 15.32 21.50
N VAL A 165 -15.32 14.44 20.56
CA VAL A 165 -16.69 13.97 20.37
C VAL A 165 -17.13 13.22 21.62
N LYS A 166 -18.14 13.76 22.31
CA LYS A 166 -18.72 13.11 23.51
C LYS A 166 -19.20 11.70 23.16
N GLY A 167 -18.61 10.70 23.81
CA GLY A 167 -18.99 9.29 23.64
C GLY A 167 -18.00 8.45 22.81
N ALA A 168 -16.85 9.00 22.44
CA ALA A 168 -15.70 8.22 22.01
C ALA A 168 -15.28 7.27 23.15
N ALA A 169 -15.30 5.96 22.90
CA ALA A 169 -14.62 5.00 23.77
C ALA A 169 -13.13 5.38 23.79
N PRO A 170 -12.53 5.73 24.93
CA PRO A 170 -11.11 6.03 24.94
C PRO A 170 -10.34 4.77 24.53
N LEU A 171 -9.79 4.74 23.31
CA LEU A 171 -8.61 3.91 23.08
C LEU A 171 -7.58 4.36 24.13
N PRO A 172 -6.91 3.41 24.78
CA PRO A 172 -6.28 3.65 26.07
C PRO A 172 -5.35 4.88 25.97
N PRO A 173 -5.27 5.73 27.02
CA PRO A 173 -4.38 6.91 27.11
C PRO A 173 -2.87 6.62 26.87
N THR A 174 -2.55 5.40 26.47
CA THR A 174 -1.24 4.84 26.25
C THR A 174 -0.75 5.04 24.82
N VAL A 175 -1.56 5.20 23.77
CA VAL A 175 -0.99 5.19 22.40
C VAL A 175 -0.02 6.34 22.14
N LEU A 176 -0.39 7.59 22.45
CA LEU A 176 0.50 8.73 22.28
C LEU A 176 1.66 8.68 23.29
N THR A 177 1.43 8.12 24.47
CA THR A 177 2.44 7.96 25.52
C THR A 177 3.49 6.94 25.11
N GLU A 178 3.07 5.75 24.68
CA GLU A 178 3.93 4.69 24.15
C GLU A 178 4.56 5.13 22.85
N LEU A 179 3.84 5.82 21.96
CA LEU A 179 4.41 6.38 20.75
C LEU A 179 5.56 7.34 21.06
N ARG A 180 5.37 8.27 22.01
CA ARG A 180 6.44 9.17 22.47
C ARG A 180 7.62 8.42 23.09
N ARG A 181 7.39 7.24 23.67
CA ARG A 181 8.43 6.39 24.25
C ARG A 181 9.22 5.64 23.18
N VAL A 182 8.56 5.15 22.12
CA VAL A 182 9.19 4.32 21.08
C VAL A 182 9.66 5.11 19.87
N TRP A 183 9.11 6.32 19.66
CA TRP A 183 9.48 7.17 18.54
C TRP A 183 10.84 7.80 18.74
N ASN A 184 11.73 7.57 17.78
CA ASN A 184 13.05 8.19 17.73
C ASN A 184 13.19 8.98 16.41
N PRO A 185 13.11 10.32 16.43
CA PRO A 185 13.19 11.15 15.23
C PRO A 185 14.57 11.10 14.56
N GLU A 186 15.63 10.64 15.25
CA GLU A 186 16.98 10.52 14.69
C GLU A 186 17.22 9.18 13.96
N GLY A 187 16.25 8.25 13.98
CA GLY A 187 16.35 6.98 13.26
C GLY A 187 17.45 6.03 13.75
N THR A 188 18.08 6.29 14.90
CA THR A 188 19.04 5.36 15.50
C THR A 188 18.28 4.13 16.02
N ILE A 189 18.47 3.00 15.34
CA ILE A 189 18.01 1.69 15.81
C ILE A 189 18.66 1.46 17.19
N PRO A 190 17.89 1.35 18.28
CA PRO A 190 18.47 0.87 19.53
C PRO A 190 19.00 -0.53 19.24
N GLY A 191 20.32 -0.71 19.30
CA GLY A 191 20.92 -2.05 19.12
C GLY A 191 20.24 -3.05 20.05
N PRO A 192 20.14 -4.34 19.67
CA PRO A 192 19.42 -5.31 20.46
C PRO A 192 19.95 -5.28 21.88
N ALA A 193 19.03 -5.13 22.85
CA ALA A 193 19.35 -5.29 24.26
C ALA A 193 20.17 -6.57 24.38
N GLN A 194 21.45 -6.43 24.73
CA GLN A 194 22.33 -7.56 24.90
C GLN A 194 21.68 -8.45 25.95
N ASN A 195 21.17 -9.60 25.52
CA ASN A 195 20.83 -10.68 26.43
C ASN A 195 22.09 -10.93 27.27
N GLU A 196 22.01 -10.57 28.56
CA GLU A 196 22.99 -10.95 29.57
C GLU A 196 22.99 -12.48 29.70
N PHE A 197 23.64 -13.16 28.77
CA PHE A 197 24.11 -14.53 29.00
C PHE A 197 25.30 -14.44 29.95
N ARG A 198 24.98 -14.52 31.25
CA ARG A 198 25.94 -14.80 32.31
C ARG A 198 26.65 -16.12 32.03
N HIS A 199 27.86 -16.06 31.49
CA HIS A 199 28.84 -17.13 31.67
C HIS A 199 29.89 -16.71 32.71
N ARG A 200 29.93 -17.49 33.79
CA ARG A 200 30.87 -17.40 34.91
C ARG A 200 32.31 -17.66 34.44
N ASN A 201 33.21 -16.79 34.90
CA ASN A 201 34.63 -16.98 35.27
C ASN A 201 35.57 -17.80 34.36
N ALA A 202 36.64 -17.16 33.87
CA ALA A 202 38.02 -17.43 34.37
C ALA A 202 39.10 -16.51 33.75
N VAL A 203 39.73 -15.72 34.65
CA VAL A 203 41.18 -15.44 34.80
C VAL A 203 41.97 -14.61 33.76
N HIS A 204 42.38 -13.42 34.26
CA HIS A 204 43.59 -12.60 34.05
C HIS A 204 44.42 -12.68 32.74
N HIS A 205 44.60 -11.53 32.07
CA HIS A 205 45.79 -10.66 32.18
C HIS A 205 45.64 -9.40 31.29
N ARG A 206 46.11 -8.25 31.78
CA ARG A 206 46.45 -7.01 31.05
C ARG A 206 47.86 -6.58 31.51
N PRO A 207 48.59 -5.65 30.86
CA PRO A 207 48.33 -4.93 29.59
C PRO A 207 49.60 -4.77 28.68
N ARG A 208 49.45 -4.20 27.48
CA ARG A 208 50.44 -3.25 26.91
C ARG A 208 49.80 -2.39 25.81
N ALA A 209 49.96 -1.06 25.94
CA ALA A 209 49.54 -0.07 24.95
C ALA A 209 50.71 0.26 23.99
N PRO A 210 50.47 0.55 22.70
CA PRO A 210 51.49 1.13 21.82
C PRO A 210 51.29 2.64 21.61
N PRO A 211 52.32 3.36 21.10
CA PRO A 211 52.46 4.80 21.24
C PRO A 211 51.74 5.60 20.13
N ARG A 212 51.35 6.83 20.47
CA ARG A 212 50.86 7.85 19.53
C ARG A 212 52.01 8.34 18.64
N ARG A 213 51.82 8.35 17.31
CA ARG A 213 52.66 9.12 16.37
C ARG A 213 51.82 9.97 15.43
N ARG A 214 52.44 11.11 15.10
CA ARG A 214 51.91 12.37 14.56
C ARG A 214 51.41 12.26 13.12
N PHE A 215 50.42 13.11 12.85
CA PHE A 215 49.89 13.49 11.54
C PHE A 215 50.99 13.84 10.54
N ASN A 216 50.92 13.25 9.34
CA ASN A 216 51.45 13.82 8.11
C ASN A 216 50.35 13.70 7.05
N ILE A 217 49.92 14.84 6.53
CA ILE A 217 48.98 15.00 5.42
C ILE A 217 49.78 14.81 4.13
N LEU A 218 49.50 13.75 3.36
CA LEU A 218 49.88 13.63 1.96
C LEU A 218 48.82 12.81 1.19
N ALA A 219 48.17 13.51 0.26
CA ALA A 219 47.60 13.09 -1.02
C ALA A 219 46.82 11.75 -1.15
N GLU A 220 45.58 11.92 -1.61
CA GLU A 220 44.60 10.91 -1.99
C GLU A 220 45.10 9.87 -3.00
N GLN A 221 44.88 8.59 -2.68
CA GLN A 221 44.75 7.47 -3.61
C GLN A 221 43.56 6.60 -3.12
N PRO A 222 42.76 6.03 -4.03
CA PRO A 222 41.35 5.69 -3.81
C PRO A 222 41.14 4.47 -2.91
N VAL A 223 40.08 4.53 -2.10
CA VAL A 223 39.59 3.40 -1.30
C VAL A 223 38.98 2.37 -2.23
N ASP A 224 39.44 1.12 -2.11
CA ASP A 224 38.84 -0.05 -2.73
C ASP A 224 37.54 -0.41 -1.98
N ILE A 225 36.42 0.04 -2.54
CA ILE A 225 35.06 -0.10 -2.00
C ILE A 225 34.51 -1.53 -2.22
N GLU A 226 35.17 -2.38 -3.02
CA GLU A 226 34.67 -3.72 -3.35
C GLU A 226 34.91 -4.78 -2.26
N ALA A 227 35.60 -4.45 -1.17
CA ALA A 227 35.77 -5.35 -0.03
C ALA A 227 34.74 -5.10 1.09
N MET A 228 33.50 -5.48 0.80
CA MET A 228 32.65 -6.24 1.75
C MET A 228 32.08 -5.52 2.99
N VAL A 229 31.40 -4.40 2.79
CA VAL A 229 30.18 -4.15 3.59
C VAL A 229 29.00 -4.60 2.74
N PHE A 230 28.43 -5.75 3.11
CA PHE A 230 27.13 -6.19 2.61
C PHE A 230 26.09 -5.23 3.21
N GLN A 231 25.93 -4.05 2.62
CA GLN A 231 24.72 -3.27 2.81
C GLN A 231 23.60 -4.14 2.26
N ALA A 232 22.82 -4.74 3.16
CA ALA A 232 21.52 -5.24 2.78
C ALA A 232 20.83 -4.08 2.05
N PRO A 233 20.42 -4.26 0.77
CA PRO A 233 19.77 -3.18 0.06
C PRO A 233 18.60 -2.71 0.91
N GLU A 234 18.47 -1.39 1.09
CA GLU A 234 17.22 -0.82 1.60
C GLU A 234 16.09 -1.43 0.78
N MET A 235 15.34 -2.34 1.41
CA MET A 235 14.09 -2.80 0.84
C MET A 235 13.17 -1.59 0.92
N ARG A 236 13.11 -0.83 -0.17
CA ARG A 236 11.94 -0.03 -0.47
C ARG A 236 10.80 -1.02 -0.59
N ILE A 237 10.03 -1.15 0.49
CA ILE A 237 8.76 -1.87 0.51
C ILE A 237 7.86 -1.12 -0.47
N ARG A 238 7.92 -1.52 -1.73
CA ARG A 238 6.86 -1.20 -2.67
C ARG A 238 5.74 -2.15 -2.28
N ASN A 239 4.72 -1.59 -1.62
CA ASN A 239 3.34 -2.08 -1.52
C ASN A 239 2.91 -2.75 -2.84
N ASP A 240 1.86 -3.58 -2.91
CA ASP A 240 1.38 -4.06 -4.22
C ASP A 240 1.09 -2.86 -5.12
N SER A 241 2.08 -2.44 -5.90
CA SER A 241 2.20 -0.99 -6.13
C SER A 241 1.12 -0.50 -7.08
N GLN A 242 0.34 -1.44 -7.64
CA GLN A 242 -0.57 -1.22 -8.74
C GLN A 242 -1.93 -1.94 -8.55
N ASN A 243 -2.19 -2.64 -7.43
CA ASN A 243 -3.47 -3.34 -7.15
C ASN A 243 -3.97 -4.20 -8.33
N VAL A 244 -3.07 -4.81 -9.10
CA VAL A 244 -3.36 -5.38 -10.42
C VAL A 244 -4.13 -6.69 -10.39
N HIS A 245 -4.30 -7.28 -9.21
CA HIS A 245 -5.17 -8.43 -8.95
C HIS A 245 -6.37 -8.06 -8.07
N ASP A 246 -6.54 -6.79 -7.73
CA ASP A 246 -7.66 -6.30 -6.96
C ASP A 246 -8.94 -6.30 -7.82
N SER A 247 -9.96 -7.01 -7.36
CA SER A 247 -11.22 -7.16 -8.08
C SER A 247 -11.95 -5.82 -8.29
N THR A 248 -11.81 -4.88 -7.36
CA THR A 248 -12.45 -3.56 -7.43
C THR A 248 -11.77 -2.67 -8.48
N VAL A 249 -10.43 -2.73 -8.55
CA VAL A 249 -9.65 -2.05 -9.60
C VAL A 249 -10.00 -2.59 -10.98
N MET A 250 -10.11 -3.92 -11.11
CA MET A 250 -10.50 -4.56 -12.35
C MET A 250 -11.93 -4.17 -12.78
N ALA A 251 -12.87 -4.14 -11.84
CA ALA A 251 -14.25 -3.73 -12.10
C ALA A 251 -14.32 -2.27 -12.56
N GLY A 252 -13.67 -1.36 -11.83
CA GLY A 252 -13.57 0.06 -12.20
C GLY A 252 -12.91 0.27 -13.56
N THR A 253 -11.84 -0.47 -13.86
CA THR A 253 -11.17 -0.42 -15.17
C THR A 253 -12.13 -0.84 -16.29
N ASN A 254 -12.90 -1.91 -16.08
CA ASN A 254 -13.87 -2.39 -17.06
C ASN A 254 -15.01 -1.37 -17.27
N ALA A 255 -15.53 -0.79 -16.18
CA ALA A 255 -16.55 0.25 -16.23
C ALA A 255 -16.05 1.50 -16.99
N ALA A 256 -14.83 1.95 -16.72
CA ALA A 256 -14.21 3.07 -17.41
C ALA A 256 -14.02 2.81 -18.92
N LEU A 257 -13.53 1.62 -19.29
CA LEU A 257 -13.36 1.24 -20.70
C LEU A 257 -14.70 1.18 -21.45
N ARG A 258 -15.78 0.72 -20.80
CA ARG A 258 -17.13 0.77 -21.37
C ARG A 258 -17.61 2.20 -21.58
N LYS A 259 -17.51 3.04 -20.55
CA LYS A 259 -17.86 4.47 -20.64
C LYS A 259 -17.08 5.19 -21.76
N LEU A 260 -15.80 4.86 -21.94
CA LEU A 260 -14.97 5.38 -23.03
C LEU A 260 -15.44 4.87 -24.41
N ALA A 261 -15.75 3.58 -24.53
CA ALA A 261 -16.27 3.01 -25.77
C ALA A 261 -17.63 3.63 -26.16
N ASP A 262 -18.49 3.93 -25.19
CA ASP A 262 -19.79 4.57 -25.40
C ASP A 262 -19.68 6.01 -25.92
N LYS A 263 -18.50 6.66 -25.83
CA LYS A 263 -18.24 7.96 -26.47
C LYS A 263 -18.09 7.85 -28.01
N GLY A 264 -18.01 6.64 -28.56
CA GLY A 264 -17.97 6.41 -30.00
C GLY A 264 -16.60 6.64 -30.67
N TYR A 265 -15.51 6.59 -29.90
CA TYR A 265 -14.16 6.69 -30.44
C TYR A 265 -13.82 5.49 -31.34
N SER A 266 -13.14 5.75 -32.46
CA SER A 266 -12.58 4.69 -33.31
C SER A 266 -11.36 4.06 -32.63
N THR A 267 -11.32 2.73 -32.59
CA THR A 267 -10.10 1.97 -32.24
C THR A 267 -9.31 1.55 -33.49
N ASP A 268 -9.83 1.85 -34.68
CA ASP A 268 -9.18 1.55 -35.95
C ASP A 268 -8.18 2.66 -36.29
N GLY A 269 -6.89 2.42 -36.06
CA GLY A 269 -5.82 3.35 -36.40
C GLY A 269 -4.48 3.03 -35.73
N ASP A 270 -3.37 3.51 -36.32
CA ASP A 270 -2.05 3.39 -35.71
C ASP A 270 -1.86 4.45 -34.62
N THR A 271 -2.33 4.15 -33.41
CA THR A 271 -2.19 5.03 -32.25
C THR A 271 -0.73 5.09 -31.75
N LYS A 272 0.12 4.13 -32.13
CA LYS A 272 1.48 4.05 -31.57
C LYS A 272 2.36 5.21 -32.00
N ALA A 273 2.21 5.71 -33.22
CA ALA A 273 2.98 6.86 -33.71
C ALA A 273 2.74 8.11 -32.85
N THR A 274 1.47 8.46 -32.61
CA THR A 274 1.07 9.55 -31.72
C THR A 274 1.65 9.37 -30.31
N VAL A 275 1.58 8.16 -29.76
CA VAL A 275 2.09 7.89 -28.40
C VAL A 275 3.61 7.98 -28.34
N VAL A 276 4.34 7.62 -29.41
CA VAL A 276 5.79 7.85 -29.50
C VAL A 276 6.11 9.35 -29.42
N GLU A 277 5.32 10.21 -30.07
CA GLU A 277 5.48 11.67 -29.96
C GLU A 277 5.23 12.16 -28.53
N MET A 278 4.17 11.67 -27.88
CA MET A 278 3.88 11.98 -26.47
C MET A 278 5.03 11.54 -25.54
N ILE A 279 5.56 10.33 -25.71
CA ILE A 279 6.70 9.81 -24.92
C ILE A 279 7.94 10.68 -25.14
N ASN A 280 8.25 11.05 -26.38
CA ASN A 280 9.41 11.87 -26.68
C ASN A 280 9.30 13.28 -26.06
N ALA A 281 8.10 13.85 -26.04
CA ALA A 281 7.82 15.16 -25.44
C ALA A 281 7.70 15.13 -23.90
N SER A 282 7.54 13.95 -23.29
CA SER A 282 7.35 13.80 -21.84
C SER A 282 8.56 14.22 -21.00
N SER A 283 8.28 14.44 -19.71
CA SER A 283 9.18 14.77 -18.62
C SER A 283 10.09 13.62 -18.17
N LEU A 284 9.85 12.41 -18.69
CA LEU A 284 10.64 11.21 -18.38
C LEU A 284 12.13 11.39 -18.70
N ASP A 285 12.97 10.76 -17.89
CA ASP A 285 14.39 10.59 -18.20
C ASP A 285 14.60 9.56 -19.33
N SER A 286 15.85 9.39 -19.77
CA SER A 286 16.16 8.47 -20.87
C SER A 286 15.75 7.02 -20.58
N ALA A 287 15.90 6.56 -19.33
CA ALA A 287 15.55 5.21 -18.93
C ALA A 287 14.02 5.01 -18.89
N GLY A 288 13.29 6.00 -18.41
CA GLY A 288 11.83 6.04 -18.42
C GLY A 288 11.27 6.00 -19.83
N LYS A 289 11.82 6.80 -20.75
CA LYS A 289 11.42 6.77 -22.18
C LYS A 289 11.70 5.42 -22.82
N GLU A 290 12.84 4.79 -22.53
CA GLU A 290 13.13 3.43 -23.00
C GLU A 290 12.10 2.41 -22.48
N ASN A 291 11.77 2.46 -21.19
CA ASN A 291 10.76 1.58 -20.60
C ASN A 291 9.38 1.78 -21.24
N ALA A 292 8.94 3.03 -21.41
CA ALA A 292 7.66 3.35 -22.04
C ALA A 292 7.57 2.82 -23.47
N LEU A 293 8.62 3.02 -24.28
CA LEU A 293 8.68 2.52 -25.66
C LEU A 293 8.67 0.98 -25.71
N ARG A 294 9.39 0.31 -24.80
CA ARG A 294 9.37 -1.16 -24.69
C ARG A 294 7.98 -1.69 -24.37
N VAL A 295 7.25 -1.03 -23.47
CA VAL A 295 5.87 -1.41 -23.14
C VAL A 295 4.93 -1.15 -24.31
N LEU A 296 5.00 0.01 -24.94
CA LEU A 296 4.21 0.37 -26.13
C LEU A 296 4.37 -0.66 -27.27
N GLN A 297 5.60 -1.10 -27.51
CA GLN A 297 5.91 -2.13 -28.50
C GLN A 297 5.33 -3.50 -28.12
N SER A 298 5.18 -3.78 -26.83
CA SER A 298 4.66 -5.06 -26.32
C SER A 298 3.13 -5.16 -26.32
N LEU A 299 2.41 -4.09 -26.65
CA LEU A 299 0.94 -4.09 -26.60
C LEU A 299 0.34 -5.01 -27.69
N GLY A 300 -0.42 -6.01 -27.26
CA GLY A 300 -1.06 -7.01 -28.11
C GLY A 300 -2.44 -6.60 -28.63
N ASN A 301 -2.87 -7.29 -29.69
CA ASN A 301 -4.20 -7.14 -30.30
C ASN A 301 -5.19 -8.23 -29.86
N ASP A 302 -4.75 -9.21 -29.07
CA ASP A 302 -5.62 -10.27 -28.59
C ASP A 302 -6.61 -9.71 -27.57
N GLU A 303 -7.89 -10.06 -27.70
CA GLU A 303 -8.93 -9.62 -26.78
C GLU A 303 -8.69 -10.18 -25.38
N HIS A 304 -8.64 -9.30 -24.38
CA HIS A 304 -8.46 -9.71 -23.00
C HIS A 304 -9.79 -10.22 -22.42
N SER A 305 -9.83 -11.48 -22.00
CA SER A 305 -11.03 -12.19 -21.52
C SER A 305 -11.86 -11.46 -20.46
N ARG A 306 -11.21 -10.67 -19.60
CA ARG A 306 -11.89 -9.87 -18.56
C ARG A 306 -12.49 -8.56 -19.06
N TYR A 307 -11.83 -7.89 -20.01
CA TYR A 307 -12.18 -6.53 -20.42
C TYR A 307 -12.94 -6.47 -21.74
N GLY A 308 -12.94 -7.55 -22.52
CA GLY A 308 -13.54 -7.57 -23.86
C GLY A 308 -12.88 -6.57 -24.82
N LYS A 309 -11.61 -6.22 -24.54
CA LYS A 309 -10.80 -5.24 -25.27
C LYS A 309 -9.36 -5.74 -25.29
N SER A 310 -8.65 -5.52 -26.40
CA SER A 310 -7.21 -5.73 -26.45
C SER A 310 -6.45 -4.61 -25.73
N GLU A 311 -5.15 -4.82 -25.52
CA GLU A 311 -4.29 -3.78 -24.95
C GLU A 311 -4.16 -2.56 -25.87
N GLN A 312 -4.19 -2.78 -27.19
CA GLN A 312 -4.19 -1.70 -28.18
C GLN A 312 -5.53 -0.98 -28.25
N ASP A 313 -6.67 -1.67 -28.09
CA ASP A 313 -7.97 -1.00 -28.01
C ASP A 313 -8.06 -0.09 -26.79
N ALA A 314 -7.56 -0.54 -25.63
CA ALA A 314 -7.50 0.27 -24.42
C ALA A 314 -6.62 1.51 -24.63
N LEU A 315 -5.44 1.36 -25.26
CA LEU A 315 -4.58 2.48 -25.62
C LEU A 315 -5.29 3.47 -26.54
N ALA A 316 -5.97 2.97 -27.59
CA ALA A 316 -6.66 3.80 -28.57
C ALA A 316 -7.80 4.61 -27.92
N LEU A 317 -8.62 3.98 -27.09
CA LEU A 317 -9.70 4.67 -26.35
C LEU A 317 -9.15 5.78 -25.43
N VAL A 318 -8.06 5.50 -24.71
CA VAL A 318 -7.42 6.48 -23.82
C VAL A 318 -6.83 7.63 -24.64
N CYS A 319 -6.09 7.34 -25.72
CA CYS A 319 -5.50 8.38 -26.55
C CYS A 319 -6.56 9.26 -27.21
N ALA A 320 -7.63 8.66 -27.74
CA ALA A 320 -8.74 9.40 -28.31
C ALA A 320 -9.38 10.35 -27.28
N ARG A 321 -9.51 9.92 -26.01
CA ARG A 321 -10.01 10.78 -24.95
C ARG A 321 -9.05 11.91 -24.56
N ILE A 322 -7.74 11.67 -24.58
CA ILE A 322 -6.72 12.71 -24.35
C ILE A 322 -6.79 13.78 -25.45
N GLU A 323 -7.01 13.35 -26.70
CA GLU A 323 -7.11 14.24 -27.85
C GLU A 323 -8.47 14.95 -27.96
N ASP A 324 -9.51 14.41 -27.32
CA ASP A 324 -10.86 14.99 -27.29
C ASP A 324 -10.83 16.49 -26.90
N PRO A 325 -11.58 17.36 -27.61
CA PRO A 325 -11.64 18.79 -27.31
C PRO A 325 -11.92 19.12 -25.84
N VAL A 326 -12.67 18.27 -25.12
CA VAL A 326 -12.97 18.50 -23.69
C VAL A 326 -11.71 18.52 -22.81
N ASN A 327 -10.64 17.82 -23.22
CA ASN A 327 -9.38 17.75 -22.51
C ASN A 327 -8.33 18.71 -23.09
N THR A 328 -8.70 19.71 -23.89
CA THR A 328 -7.74 20.64 -24.51
C THR A 328 -6.79 21.29 -23.48
N GLU A 329 -7.31 21.70 -22.32
CA GLU A 329 -6.51 22.30 -21.24
C GLU A 329 -5.62 21.27 -20.52
N ASN A 330 -6.10 20.03 -20.38
CA ASN A 330 -5.41 18.97 -19.63
C ASN A 330 -4.51 18.10 -20.51
N ARG A 331 -4.57 18.24 -21.85
CA ARG A 331 -3.96 17.35 -22.84
C ARG A 331 -2.47 17.14 -22.59
N ALA A 332 -1.72 18.21 -22.33
CA ALA A 332 -0.28 18.12 -22.09
C ALA A 332 0.05 17.29 -20.85
N VAL A 333 -0.69 17.50 -19.75
CA VAL A 333 -0.50 16.76 -18.50
C VAL A 333 -0.92 15.30 -18.65
N LEU A 334 -2.03 15.05 -19.35
CA LEU A 334 -2.51 13.69 -19.65
C LEU A 334 -1.55 12.92 -20.56
N SER A 335 -0.95 13.56 -21.56
CA SER A 335 0.08 12.95 -22.42
C SER A 335 1.34 12.59 -21.62
N ASP A 336 1.78 13.46 -20.72
CA ASP A 336 2.90 13.18 -19.81
C ASP A 336 2.58 12.00 -18.88
N MET A 337 1.36 11.99 -18.32
CA MET A 337 0.86 10.91 -17.47
C MET A 337 0.76 9.58 -18.21
N LEU A 338 0.35 9.58 -19.50
CA LEU A 338 0.32 8.37 -20.32
C LEU A 338 1.73 7.79 -20.48
N ALA A 339 2.72 8.65 -20.76
CA ALA A 339 4.10 8.24 -20.90
C ALA A 339 4.64 7.65 -19.58
N GLN A 340 4.37 8.30 -18.45
CA GLN A 340 4.74 7.80 -17.12
C GLN A 340 4.10 6.44 -16.81
N ASN A 341 2.79 6.30 -17.05
CA ASN A 341 2.08 5.03 -16.83
C ASN A 341 2.59 3.90 -17.74
N LEU A 342 3.01 4.20 -18.97
CA LEU A 342 3.69 3.25 -19.84
C LEU A 342 5.05 2.84 -19.28
N ALA A 343 5.85 3.78 -18.77
CA ALA A 343 7.15 3.48 -18.16
C ALA A 343 7.01 2.62 -16.89
N ASP A 344 6.00 2.89 -16.06
CA ASP A 344 5.75 2.19 -14.79
C ASP A 344 5.22 0.77 -14.96
N ASN A 345 4.87 0.36 -16.19
CA ASN A 345 4.60 -1.03 -16.55
C ASN A 345 5.87 -1.90 -16.68
N VAL A 346 7.04 -1.38 -16.28
CA VAL A 346 8.28 -2.14 -16.15
C VAL A 346 8.67 -2.23 -14.67
N VAL A 347 8.52 -3.40 -14.08
CA VAL A 347 8.90 -3.68 -12.69
C VAL A 347 10.08 -4.65 -12.68
N ASP A 348 11.19 -4.25 -12.05
CA ASP A 348 12.42 -5.04 -12.03
C ASP A 348 12.89 -5.45 -13.44
N GLY A 349 12.72 -4.56 -14.43
CA GLY A 349 13.06 -4.81 -15.83
C GLY A 349 12.14 -5.79 -16.58
N MET A 350 11.07 -6.28 -15.94
CA MET A 350 10.05 -7.14 -16.53
C MET A 350 8.82 -6.31 -16.88
N ILE A 351 8.28 -6.52 -18.08
CA ILE A 351 7.01 -5.92 -18.50
C ILE A 351 5.87 -6.62 -17.76
N MET A 352 4.91 -5.83 -17.30
CA MET A 352 3.75 -6.30 -16.54
C MET A 352 2.81 -7.19 -17.39
N CYS A 353 1.90 -7.89 -16.69
CA CYS A 353 0.86 -8.69 -17.31
C CYS A 353 -0.14 -7.82 -18.09
N SER A 354 -0.92 -8.45 -18.96
CA SER A 354 -1.91 -7.77 -19.80
C SER A 354 -2.92 -6.95 -18.98
N SER A 355 -3.43 -7.53 -17.89
CA SER A 355 -4.34 -6.81 -17.00
C SER A 355 -3.73 -5.56 -16.38
N GLY A 356 -2.44 -5.60 -16.04
CA GLY A 356 -1.73 -4.46 -15.48
C GLY A 356 -1.50 -3.35 -16.51
N LYS A 357 -1.15 -3.73 -17.74
CA LYS A 357 -1.02 -2.78 -18.84
C LYS A 357 -2.32 -2.04 -19.10
N ILE A 358 -3.44 -2.76 -19.26
CA ILE A 358 -4.76 -2.15 -19.51
C ILE A 358 -5.18 -1.23 -18.35
N ASN A 359 -5.04 -1.68 -17.11
CA ASN A 359 -5.38 -0.85 -15.95
C ASN A 359 -4.58 0.46 -15.93
N ARG A 360 -3.25 0.41 -16.13
CA ARG A 360 -2.43 1.63 -16.14
C ARG A 360 -2.70 2.56 -17.30
N LEU A 361 -3.02 2.02 -18.48
CA LEU A 361 -3.47 2.85 -19.59
C LEU A 361 -4.72 3.63 -19.19
N THR A 362 -5.75 2.95 -18.68
CA THR A 362 -7.01 3.59 -18.27
C THR A 362 -6.84 4.60 -17.14
N GLN A 363 -6.00 4.31 -16.15
CA GLN A 363 -5.71 5.22 -15.02
C GLN A 363 -5.03 6.53 -15.42
N THR A 364 -4.54 6.66 -16.65
CA THR A 364 -4.02 7.93 -17.19
C THR A 364 -5.04 9.07 -17.07
N LEU A 365 -6.33 8.75 -17.23
CA LEU A 365 -7.42 9.73 -17.20
C LEU A 365 -7.94 9.99 -15.76
N GLN A 366 -7.54 9.18 -14.78
CA GLN A 366 -8.02 9.28 -13.40
C GLN A 366 -7.66 10.66 -12.83
N VAL A 367 -8.66 11.36 -12.25
CA VAL A 367 -8.57 12.72 -11.66
C VAL A 367 -8.28 13.87 -12.66
N LEU A 368 -7.48 13.62 -13.70
CA LEU A 368 -7.01 14.63 -14.65
C LEU A 368 -7.97 14.85 -15.84
N ASP A 369 -8.86 13.91 -16.13
CA ASP A 369 -9.88 14.10 -17.16
C ASP A 369 -10.89 15.19 -16.74
N ALA A 370 -11.32 16.01 -17.70
CA ALA A 370 -12.32 17.04 -17.47
C ALA A 370 -13.68 16.50 -16.99
N ASP A 371 -14.03 15.25 -17.35
CA ASP A 371 -15.15 14.50 -16.80
C ASP A 371 -14.67 13.56 -15.69
N GLN A 372 -14.71 14.05 -14.45
CA GLN A 372 -14.25 13.30 -13.27
C GLN A 372 -15.09 12.03 -12.99
N THR A 373 -16.21 11.81 -13.69
CA THR A 373 -17.04 10.61 -13.55
C THR A 373 -16.66 9.49 -14.53
N LEU A 374 -15.78 9.78 -15.48
CA LEU A 374 -15.41 8.87 -16.56
C LEU A 374 -14.57 7.69 -16.04
N VAL A 375 -13.57 7.98 -15.21
CA VAL A 375 -12.67 6.98 -14.63
C VAL A 375 -12.69 7.11 -13.11
N ASP A 376 -13.25 6.10 -12.45
CA ASP A 376 -13.29 5.97 -10.99
C ASP A 376 -12.80 4.57 -10.61
N ILE A 377 -11.48 4.41 -10.59
CA ILE A 377 -10.82 3.15 -10.28
C ILE A 377 -10.32 3.23 -8.84
N LYS A 378 -11.05 2.57 -7.93
CA LYS A 378 -10.70 2.50 -6.52
C LYS A 378 -10.19 1.11 -6.17
N PRO A 379 -9.06 1.00 -5.44
CA PRO A 379 -8.66 -0.26 -4.84
C PRO A 379 -9.48 -0.59 -3.60
N LYS A 380 -9.47 -1.86 -3.23
CA LYS A 380 -10.31 -2.41 -2.17
C LYS A 380 -10.06 -1.76 -0.82
N TRP A 381 -8.79 -1.49 -0.49
CA TRP A 381 -8.43 -0.80 0.74
C TRP A 381 -9.05 0.62 0.79
N ALA A 382 -9.13 1.34 -0.33
CA ALA A 382 -9.70 2.68 -0.36
C ALA A 382 -11.22 2.63 -0.16
N VAL A 383 -11.88 1.67 -0.80
CA VAL A 383 -13.31 1.39 -0.57
C VAL A 383 -13.58 1.06 0.90
N ARG A 384 -12.71 0.27 1.55
CA ARG A 384 -12.81 -0.04 2.99
C ARG A 384 -12.61 1.18 3.87
N GLU A 385 -11.61 2.02 3.59
CA GLU A 385 -11.38 3.28 4.31
C GLU A 385 -12.62 4.21 4.19
N GLU A 386 -13.22 4.33 2.99
CA GLU A 386 -14.45 5.11 2.77
C GLU A 386 -15.68 4.50 3.49
N ILE A 387 -15.83 3.17 3.48
CA ILE A 387 -16.89 2.48 4.24
C ILE A 387 -16.70 2.73 5.75
N ALA A 388 -15.48 2.66 6.26
CA ALA A 388 -15.18 2.90 7.67
C ALA A 388 -15.51 4.33 8.11
N ASP A 389 -15.13 5.33 7.30
CA ASP A 389 -15.50 6.72 7.56
C ASP A 389 -17.03 6.92 7.54
N ASN A 390 -17.73 6.31 6.58
CA ASN A 390 -19.20 6.35 6.53
C ASN A 390 -19.84 5.65 7.73
N ALA A 391 -19.33 4.49 8.13
CA ALA A 391 -19.81 3.75 9.30
C ALA A 391 -19.63 4.58 10.58
N SER A 392 -18.49 5.26 10.73
CA SER A 392 -18.24 6.17 11.85
C SER A 392 -19.26 7.31 11.88
N LYS A 393 -19.49 7.99 10.75
CA LYS A 393 -20.47 9.08 10.65
C LYS A 393 -21.89 8.62 10.96
N VAL A 394 -22.31 7.51 10.36
CA VAL A 394 -23.64 6.92 10.59
C VAL A 394 -23.83 6.59 12.07
N ARG A 395 -22.82 6.02 12.72
CA ARG A 395 -22.86 5.76 14.16
C ARG A 395 -23.02 7.05 14.95
N ASP A 396 -22.17 8.03 14.69
CA ASP A 396 -22.13 9.28 15.45
C ASP A 396 -23.46 10.04 15.31
N ASP A 397 -24.03 10.05 14.10
CA ASP A 397 -25.35 10.63 13.81
C ASP A 397 -26.48 9.90 14.55
N VAL A 398 -26.49 8.57 14.52
CA VAL A 398 -27.53 7.78 15.21
C VAL A 398 -27.41 7.94 16.72
N LEU A 399 -26.21 7.80 17.27
CA LEU A 399 -25.95 7.88 18.71
C LEU A 399 -26.17 9.29 19.26
N GLY A 400 -25.83 10.33 18.51
CA GLY A 400 -26.06 11.72 18.89
C GLY A 400 -27.54 12.09 19.00
N GLY A 401 -28.42 11.29 18.39
CA GLY A 401 -29.87 11.44 18.46
C GLY A 401 -30.57 10.58 19.52
N LEU A 402 -29.84 9.78 20.30
CA LEU A 402 -30.42 8.91 21.33
C LEU A 402 -30.63 9.64 22.65
N THR A 403 -31.64 9.20 23.41
CA THR A 403 -31.78 9.50 24.84
C THR A 403 -30.72 8.76 25.68
N ASP A 404 -30.50 9.20 26.92
CA ASP A 404 -29.54 8.55 27.82
C ASP A 404 -29.89 7.06 28.07
N GLU A 405 -31.20 6.74 28.16
CA GLU A 405 -31.68 5.37 28.33
C GLU A 405 -31.43 4.50 27.07
N GLU A 406 -31.75 5.01 25.88
CA GLU A 406 -31.48 4.30 24.61
C GLU A 406 -29.99 4.11 24.39
N ARG A 407 -29.20 5.14 24.75
CA ARG A 407 -27.74 5.09 24.63
C ARG A 407 -27.16 4.03 25.55
N LYS A 408 -27.61 3.99 26.81
CA LYS A 408 -27.21 2.94 27.74
C LYS A 408 -27.66 1.56 27.25
N GLY A 409 -28.86 1.45 26.69
CA GLY A 409 -29.36 0.22 26.08
C GLY A 409 -28.44 -0.30 24.98
N TYR A 410 -27.95 0.59 24.11
CA TYR A 410 -26.98 0.29 23.08
C TYR A 410 -25.61 -0.10 23.66
N ASP A 411 -25.04 0.72 24.57
CA ASP A 411 -23.71 0.48 25.14
C ASP A 411 -23.63 -0.82 25.96
N ASP A 412 -24.73 -1.23 26.59
CA ASP A 412 -24.85 -2.48 27.36
C ASP A 412 -25.26 -3.69 26.48
N ASP A 413 -25.38 -3.52 25.16
CA ASP A 413 -25.88 -4.54 24.19
C ASP A 413 -27.27 -5.11 24.54
N THR A 414 -28.13 -4.31 25.17
CA THR A 414 -29.49 -4.72 25.59
C THR A 414 -30.60 -4.20 24.67
N ASP A 415 -30.34 -3.16 23.87
CA ASP A 415 -31.23 -2.63 22.84
C ASP A 415 -30.53 -2.54 21.48
N THR A 416 -31.06 -3.26 20.51
CA THR A 416 -30.48 -3.35 19.15
C THR A 416 -31.13 -2.38 18.16
N THR A 417 -32.06 -1.52 18.61
CA THR A 417 -32.77 -0.57 17.74
C THR A 417 -31.82 0.41 17.08
N ALA A 418 -30.89 0.99 17.85
CA ALA A 418 -29.87 1.89 17.32
C ALA A 418 -28.93 1.18 16.34
N ALA A 419 -28.46 -0.03 16.68
CA ALA A 419 -27.63 -0.85 15.80
C ALA A 419 -28.36 -1.20 14.48
N GLY A 420 -29.66 -1.51 14.53
CA GLY A 420 -30.49 -1.74 13.35
C GLY A 420 -30.55 -0.51 12.43
N ARG A 421 -30.81 0.67 13.00
CA ARG A 421 -30.80 1.94 12.24
C ARG A 421 -29.45 2.22 11.58
N MET A 422 -28.35 1.94 12.27
CA MET A 422 -27.00 2.10 11.72
C MET A 422 -26.73 1.14 10.56
N ARG A 423 -27.08 -0.15 10.72
CA ARG A 423 -26.94 -1.16 9.67
C ARG A 423 -27.70 -0.78 8.40
N ASP A 424 -28.95 -0.33 8.55
CA ASP A 424 -29.79 0.07 7.43
C ASP A 424 -29.23 1.31 6.71
N ALA A 425 -28.86 2.35 7.48
CA ALA A 425 -28.32 3.59 6.94
C ALA A 425 -27.00 3.38 6.19
N LEU A 426 -26.05 2.65 6.79
CA LEU A 426 -24.76 2.34 6.16
C LEU A 426 -24.96 1.54 4.87
N THR A 427 -25.80 0.49 4.92
CA THR A 427 -26.07 -0.36 3.75
C THR A 427 -26.66 0.44 2.61
N GLN A 428 -27.65 1.29 2.88
CA GLN A 428 -28.29 2.12 1.87
C GLN A 428 -27.31 3.12 1.24
N GLN A 429 -26.50 3.79 2.06
CA GLN A 429 -25.51 4.76 1.58
C GLN A 429 -24.42 4.11 0.72
N CYS A 430 -23.88 2.97 1.16
CA CYS A 430 -22.83 2.27 0.43
C CYS A 430 -23.36 1.61 -0.85
N ARG A 431 -24.61 1.13 -0.88
CA ARG A 431 -25.24 0.62 -2.11
C ARG A 431 -25.31 1.68 -3.21
N LYS A 432 -25.75 2.89 -2.86
CA LYS A 432 -25.76 4.03 -3.79
C LYS A 432 -24.35 4.39 -4.28
N SER A 433 -23.38 4.38 -3.37
CA SER A 433 -22.02 4.83 -3.67
C SER A 433 -21.22 3.82 -4.49
N TYR A 434 -21.47 2.52 -4.32
CA TYR A 434 -20.64 1.48 -4.93
C TYR A 434 -21.38 0.56 -5.91
N VAL A 435 -22.62 0.17 -5.63
CA VAL A 435 -23.35 -0.75 -6.53
C VAL A 435 -23.96 0.03 -7.69
N GLU A 436 -24.69 1.10 -7.41
CA GLU A 436 -25.31 1.93 -8.46
C GLU A 436 -24.25 2.63 -9.33
N ALA A 437 -23.08 2.94 -8.75
CA ALA A 437 -21.93 3.47 -9.47
C ALA A 437 -21.17 2.42 -10.31
N GLY A 438 -21.50 1.12 -10.16
CA GLY A 438 -20.86 0.02 -10.89
C GLY A 438 -19.45 -0.33 -10.40
N ILE A 439 -19.10 0.04 -9.16
CA ILE A 439 -17.80 -0.22 -8.53
C ILE A 439 -17.78 -1.63 -7.92
N LEU A 440 -18.87 -2.04 -7.26
CA LEU A 440 -19.04 -3.35 -6.64
C LEU A 440 -20.33 -4.03 -7.11
N SER A 441 -20.36 -5.36 -7.13
CA SER A 441 -21.63 -6.11 -7.14
C SER A 441 -22.30 -6.05 -5.75
N GLU A 442 -23.58 -6.41 -5.68
CA GLU A 442 -24.29 -6.54 -4.38
C GLU A 442 -23.57 -7.52 -3.44
N GLU A 443 -23.16 -8.68 -3.95
CA GLU A 443 -22.43 -9.70 -3.17
C GLU A 443 -21.06 -9.17 -2.69
N GLN A 444 -20.35 -8.43 -3.53
CA GLN A 444 -19.08 -7.81 -3.13
C GLN A 444 -19.30 -6.74 -2.06
N LEU A 445 -20.32 -5.91 -2.20
CA LEU A 445 -20.65 -4.91 -1.20
C LEU A 445 -21.03 -5.57 0.13
N GLU A 446 -21.85 -6.61 0.12
CA GLU A 446 -22.23 -7.36 1.32
C GLU A 446 -20.99 -7.93 2.04
N ALA A 447 -20.04 -8.49 1.29
CA ALA A 447 -18.79 -8.98 1.84
C ALA A 447 -17.94 -7.87 2.49
N GLU A 448 -17.90 -6.67 1.89
CA GLU A 448 -17.16 -5.53 2.45
C GLU A 448 -17.87 -4.88 3.65
N LEU A 449 -19.21 -4.91 3.69
CA LEU A 449 -19.99 -4.37 4.80
C LEU A 449 -20.04 -5.29 6.01
N SER A 450 -19.94 -6.61 5.81
CA SER A 450 -20.11 -7.63 6.86
C SER A 450 -19.31 -7.36 8.16
N PRO A 451 -18.02 -6.96 8.13
CA PRO A 451 -17.27 -6.63 9.35
C PRO A 451 -17.85 -5.42 10.10
N PHE A 452 -18.40 -4.44 9.36
CA PHE A 452 -19.02 -3.27 9.96
C PHE A 452 -20.41 -3.60 10.51
N LEU A 453 -21.23 -4.30 9.74
CA LEU A 453 -22.60 -4.61 10.17
C LEU A 453 -22.66 -5.51 11.40
N THR A 454 -21.68 -6.42 11.56
CA THR A 454 -21.61 -7.32 12.71
C THR A 454 -21.22 -6.61 14.01
N GLU A 455 -20.49 -5.50 13.88
CA GLU A 455 -19.93 -4.75 14.99
C GLU A 455 -20.81 -3.56 15.41
N PHE A 456 -21.84 -3.20 14.66
CA PHE A 456 -22.90 -2.31 15.18
C PHE A 456 -23.70 -3.05 16.24
#